data_AF-A0A7K4ADV7-F1
#
_entry.id   AF-A0A7K4ADV7-F1
#
_cell.length_a   1.000
_cell.length_b   1.000
_cell.length_c   1.000
_cell.angle_alpha   90.00
_cell.angle_beta   90.00
_cell.angle_gamma   90.00
#
_symmetry.space_group_name_H-M   'P 1'
#
loop_
_entity.id
_entity.type
_entity.pdbx_description
1 polymer ?
#
loop_
_entity_poly.entity_id
_entity_poly.type
_entity_poly.pdbx_seq_one_letter_code
_entity_poly.pdbx_strand_id
1 'polypeptide(L)'
;MWKVLGVEAVPVTIGHVWREQLLELSKRRKGAPRFRELMNQSDFRYFHDGIKDIHTFFFKFDPSTSTEDLEFLRDYILKLHEVSEDPIVSFRDKPQRFTVVFTAEDEVDEYEERRASRE
;
A
#
# COMPACT_ATOMS: atom_id res chain seq x y z
N MET A 1 8.97 -3.89 20.51
CA MET A 1 9.24 -4.51 19.19
C MET A 1 8.31 -3.89 18.16
N TRP A 2 8.62 -3.97 16.86
CA TRP A 2 7.71 -3.55 15.81
C TRP A 2 6.65 -4.63 15.58
N LYS A 3 5.40 -4.23 15.38
CA LYS A 3 4.30 -5.11 14.98
C LYS A 3 3.52 -4.49 13.84
N VAL A 4 3.01 -5.32 12.95
CA VAL A 4 2.17 -4.94 11.82
C VAL A 4 0.95 -5.82 11.84
N LEU A 5 -0.24 -5.24 12.07
CA LEU A 5 -1.49 -5.99 12.23
C LEU A 5 -1.32 -7.15 13.24
N GLY A 6 -0.70 -6.86 14.39
CA GLY A 6 -0.47 -7.83 15.48
C GLY A 6 0.76 -8.72 15.32
N VAL A 7 1.33 -8.83 14.11
CA VAL A 7 2.45 -9.73 13.81
C VAL A 7 3.79 -9.02 13.97
N GLU A 8 4.73 -9.65 14.66
CA GLU A 8 6.08 -9.11 14.85
C GLU A 8 6.80 -8.92 13.51
N ALA A 9 7.46 -7.77 13.36
CA ALA A 9 8.23 -7.43 12.18
C ALA A 9 9.56 -6.80 12.57
N VAL A 10 10.53 -6.83 11.66
CA VAL A 10 11.69 -5.94 11.71
C VAL A 10 11.46 -4.76 10.77
N PRO A 11 12.08 -3.59 10.98
CA PRO A 11 11.77 -2.38 10.20
C PRO A 11 11.80 -2.58 8.67
N VAL A 12 12.76 -3.38 8.18
CA VAL A 12 12.94 -3.66 6.76
C VAL A 12 11.88 -4.60 6.16
N THR A 13 11.14 -5.34 6.99
CA THR A 13 10.09 -6.28 6.53
C THR A 13 8.67 -5.76 6.74
N ILE A 14 8.48 -4.56 7.34
CA ILE A 14 7.15 -4.01 7.65
C ILE A 14 6.22 -4.03 6.42
N GLY A 15 6.69 -3.55 5.27
CA GLY A 15 5.91 -3.57 4.03
C GLY A 15 5.47 -4.97 3.60
N HIS A 16 6.39 -5.93 3.68
CA HIS A 16 6.12 -7.32 3.32
C HIS A 16 5.11 -7.95 4.27
N VAL A 17 5.33 -7.83 5.59
CA VAL A 17 4.42 -8.37 6.62
C VAL A 17 3.02 -7.75 6.47
N TRP A 18 2.93 -6.44 6.21
CA TRP A 18 1.64 -5.77 6.00
C TRP A 18 0.89 -6.38 4.82
N ARG A 19 1.56 -6.55 3.68
CA ARG A 19 0.97 -7.16 2.48
C ARG A 19 0.51 -8.59 2.74
N GLU A 20 1.32 -9.41 3.42
CA GLU A 20 0.95 -10.79 3.76
C GLU A 20 -0.25 -10.85 4.70
N GLN A 21 -0.30 -9.99 5.71
CA GLN A 21 -1.42 -9.91 6.63
C GLN A 21 -2.71 -9.47 5.93
N LEU A 22 -2.65 -8.51 5.00
CA LEU A 22 -3.83 -8.17 4.18
C LEU A 22 -4.31 -9.36 3.34
N LEU A 23 -3.38 -10.08 2.70
CA LEU A 23 -3.73 -11.29 1.94
C LEU A 23 -4.36 -12.35 2.84
N GLU A 24 -3.84 -12.57 4.05
CA GLU A 24 -4.42 -13.49 5.03
C GLU A 24 -5.84 -13.08 5.42
N LEU A 25 -6.02 -11.81 5.84
CA LEU A 25 -7.31 -11.26 6.28
C LEU A 25 -8.37 -11.28 5.16
N SER A 26 -7.94 -11.25 3.90
CA SER A 26 -8.82 -11.31 2.73
C SER A 26 -9.38 -12.70 2.42
N LYS A 27 -8.71 -13.80 2.79
CA LYS A 27 -8.98 -15.16 2.25
C LYS A 27 -10.46 -15.61 2.32
N ARG A 28 -11.20 -15.18 3.34
CA ARG A 28 -12.58 -15.61 3.60
C ARG A 28 -13.63 -14.54 3.24
N ARG A 29 -13.23 -13.47 2.56
CA ARG A 29 -14.09 -12.30 2.30
C ARG A 29 -14.53 -12.24 0.83
N LYS A 30 -15.76 -11.77 0.60
CA LYS A 30 -16.26 -11.52 -0.76
C LYS A 30 -15.31 -10.55 -1.47
N GLY A 31 -14.97 -10.83 -2.74
CA GLY A 31 -14.05 -10.01 -3.52
C GLY A 31 -12.57 -10.35 -3.36
N ALA A 32 -12.22 -11.35 -2.53
CA ALA A 32 -10.82 -11.77 -2.35
C ALA A 32 -10.07 -12.12 -3.65
N PRO A 33 -10.69 -12.77 -4.68
CA PRO A 33 -10.00 -13.01 -5.94
C PRO A 33 -9.61 -11.72 -6.68
N ARG A 34 -10.54 -10.75 -6.79
CA ARG A 34 -10.28 -9.43 -7.42
C ARG A 34 -9.21 -8.66 -6.64
N PHE A 35 -9.30 -8.66 -5.31
CA PHE A 35 -8.31 -8.03 -4.45
C PHE A 35 -6.91 -8.61 -4.66
N ARG A 36 -6.78 -9.94 -4.64
CA ARG A 36 -5.49 -10.62 -4.82
C ARG A 36 -4.88 -10.33 -6.19
N GLU A 37 -5.71 -10.29 -7.23
CA GLU A 37 -5.26 -9.96 -8.58
C GLU A 37 -4.67 -8.55 -8.64
N LEU A 38 -5.38 -7.54 -8.12
CA LEU A 38 -4.90 -6.16 -8.07
C LEU A 38 -3.62 -6.02 -7.23
N MET A 39 -3.55 -6.70 -6.08
CA MET A 39 -2.34 -6.73 -5.25
C MET A 39 -1.13 -7.36 -5.95
N ASN A 40 -1.34 -8.21 -6.96
CA ASN A 40 -0.26 -8.84 -7.73
C ASN A 40 0.15 -8.01 -8.94
N GLN A 41 -0.76 -7.23 -9.50
CA GLN A 41 -0.50 -6.33 -10.64
C GLN A 41 0.30 -5.09 -10.23
N SER A 42 0.21 -4.68 -8.97
CA SER A 42 0.92 -3.51 -8.47
C SER A 42 2.43 -3.72 -8.29
N ASP A 43 3.22 -2.72 -8.66
CA ASP A 43 4.56 -2.52 -8.10
C ASP A 43 4.41 -1.91 -6.68
N PHE A 44 4.42 -2.80 -5.70
CA PHE A 44 4.27 -2.45 -4.28
C PHE A 44 5.62 -2.12 -3.65
N ARG A 45 5.70 -0.94 -3.04
CA ARG A 45 6.87 -0.45 -2.30
C ARG A 45 6.48 0.00 -0.90
N TYR A 46 7.45 -0.08 0.01
CA TYR A 46 7.31 0.41 1.37
C TYR A 46 8.51 1.28 1.73
N PHE A 47 8.25 2.39 2.39
CA PHE A 47 9.28 3.23 2.98
C PHE A 47 8.77 3.92 4.25
N HIS A 48 9.68 4.19 5.18
CA HIS A 48 9.42 4.95 6.39
C HIS A 48 10.11 6.30 6.27
N ASP A 49 9.32 7.38 6.23
CA ASP A 49 9.85 8.73 6.29
C ASP A 49 10.27 9.02 7.73
N GLY A 50 11.57 8.97 8.02
CA GLY A 50 12.10 9.19 9.36
C GLY A 50 12.03 10.65 9.84
N ILE A 51 11.80 11.63 8.96
CA ILE A 51 11.65 13.04 9.33
C ILE A 51 10.21 13.30 9.77
N LYS A 52 9.25 12.86 8.96
CA LYS A 52 7.82 13.01 9.25
C LYS A 52 7.29 11.93 10.17
N ASP A 53 8.03 10.85 10.36
CA ASP A 53 7.66 9.64 11.09
C ASP A 53 6.31 9.07 10.60
N ILE A 54 6.29 8.73 9.31
CA ILE A 54 5.13 8.15 8.60
C ILE A 54 5.57 6.92 7.81
N HIS A 55 4.87 5.81 8.01
CA HIS A 55 5.01 4.60 7.20
C HIS A 55 4.17 4.71 5.93
N THR A 56 4.80 4.62 4.77
CA THR A 56 4.12 4.73 3.47
C THR A 56 4.08 3.39 2.77
N PHE A 57 2.87 2.92 2.49
CA PHE A 57 2.58 1.75 1.67
C PHE A 57 2.18 2.25 0.28
N PHE A 58 3.04 2.06 -0.71
CA PHE A 58 2.90 2.67 -2.02
C PHE A 58 2.61 1.61 -3.08
N PHE A 59 1.53 1.79 -3.82
CA PHE A 59 1.16 0.95 -4.95
C PHE A 59 1.24 1.76 -6.24
N LYS A 60 2.12 1.35 -7.15
CA LYS A 60 2.11 1.81 -8.54
C LYS A 60 1.41 0.77 -9.41
N PHE A 61 0.44 1.22 -10.19
CA PHE A 61 -0.30 0.44 -11.16
C PHE A 61 0.05 0.87 -12.58
N ASP A 62 -0.32 0.04 -13.55
CA ASP A 62 -0.30 0.42 -14.96
C ASP A 62 -1.32 1.54 -15.23
N PRO A 63 -1.02 2.55 -16.06
CA PRO A 63 -1.95 3.64 -16.40
C PRO A 63 -3.29 3.19 -16.99
N SER A 64 -3.36 1.98 -17.57
CA SER A 64 -4.62 1.39 -18.04
C SER A 64 -5.52 0.85 -16.93
N THR A 65 -5.03 0.80 -15.68
CA THR A 65 -5.81 0.37 -14.52
C THR A 65 -6.98 1.31 -14.29
N SER A 66 -8.18 0.75 -14.21
CA SER A 66 -9.39 1.56 -14.08
C SER A 66 -9.49 2.26 -12.72
N THR A 67 -10.09 3.45 -12.68
CA THR A 67 -10.40 4.14 -11.42
C THR A 67 -11.27 3.28 -10.51
N GLU A 68 -12.21 2.51 -11.07
CA GLU A 68 -13.07 1.59 -10.29
C GLU A 68 -12.25 0.52 -9.56
N ASP A 69 -11.21 -0.03 -10.20
CA ASP A 69 -10.32 -1.01 -9.56
C ASP A 69 -9.50 -0.39 -8.43
N LEU A 70 -9.00 0.84 -8.62
CA LEU A 70 -8.28 1.57 -7.58
C LEU A 70 -9.18 1.89 -6.38
N GLU A 71 -10.41 2.34 -6.64
CA GLU A 71 -11.42 2.60 -5.60
C GLU A 71 -11.83 1.32 -4.87
N PHE A 72 -12.05 0.22 -5.63
CA PHE A 72 -12.31 -1.09 -5.04
C PHE A 72 -11.17 -1.51 -4.11
N LEU A 73 -9.92 -1.37 -4.55
CA LEU A 73 -8.76 -1.75 -3.75
C LEU A 73 -8.65 -0.90 -2.48
N ARG A 74 -8.81 0.42 -2.59
CA ARG A 74 -8.84 1.35 -1.46
C ARG A 74 -9.86 0.90 -0.42
N ASP A 75 -11.12 0.71 -0.84
CA ASP A 75 -12.21 0.36 0.06
C ASP A 75 -12.03 -1.03 0.66
N TYR A 76 -11.42 -1.95 -0.10
CA TYR A 76 -11.10 -3.28 0.39
C TYR A 76 -10.04 -3.23 1.49
N ILE A 77 -8.95 -2.49 1.29
CA ILE A 77 -7.88 -2.33 2.28
C ILE A 77 -8.41 -1.65 3.55
N LEU A 78 -9.22 -0.60 3.42
CA LEU A 78 -9.86 0.05 4.56
C LEU A 78 -10.70 -0.94 5.38
N LYS A 79 -11.52 -1.78 4.71
CA LYS A 79 -12.29 -2.83 5.39
C LYS A 79 -11.41 -3.85 6.09
N LEU A 80 -10.25 -4.20 5.52
CA LEU A 80 -9.29 -5.11 6.16
C LEU A 80 -8.62 -4.48 7.38
N HIS A 81 -8.39 -3.16 7.35
CA HIS A 81 -7.88 -2.41 8.49
C HIS A 81 -8.90 -2.31 9.62
N GLU A 82 -10.16 -2.04 9.31
CA GLU A 82 -11.26 -1.92 10.30
C GLU A 82 -11.54 -3.19 11.10
N VAL A 83 -11.29 -4.36 10.49
CA VAL A 83 -11.49 -5.67 11.14
C VAL A 83 -10.28 -6.16 11.92
N SER A 84 -9.16 -5.46 11.82
CA SER A 84 -7.98 -5.75 12.64
C SER A 84 -8.18 -5.15 14.04
N GLU A 85 -8.05 -5.98 15.07
CA GLU A 85 -8.07 -5.51 16.46
C GLU A 85 -6.75 -4.80 16.83
N ASP A 86 -5.68 -5.10 16.09
CA ASP A 86 -4.36 -4.50 16.27
C ASP A 86 -4.13 -3.27 15.39
N PRO A 87 -3.33 -2.30 15.84
CA PRO A 87 -2.88 -1.19 14.99
C PRO A 87 -2.16 -1.69 13.74
N ILE A 88 -2.34 -0.96 12.63
CA ILE A 88 -1.74 -1.29 11.33
C ILE A 88 -0.22 -1.39 11.43
N VAL A 89 0.40 -0.40 12.08
CA VAL A 89 1.81 -0.42 12.47
C VAL A 89 1.92 0.05 13.92
N SER A 90 2.68 -0.68 14.74
CA SER A 90 2.99 -0.25 16.10
C SER A 90 4.45 -0.52 16.47
N PHE A 91 4.99 0.32 17.36
CA PHE A 91 6.31 0.11 17.95
C PHE A 91 6.20 0.16 19.46
N ARG A 92 6.58 -0.93 20.14
CA ARG A 92 6.43 -1.08 21.60
C ARG A 92 4.97 -0.77 22.03
N ASP A 93 4.03 -1.36 21.29
CA ASP A 93 2.58 -1.25 21.49
C ASP A 93 2.00 0.17 21.37
N LYS A 94 2.78 1.12 20.82
CA LYS A 94 2.30 2.44 20.44
C LYS A 94 1.96 2.47 18.94
N PRO A 95 0.73 2.83 18.55
CA PRO A 95 0.36 3.02 17.15
C PRO A 95 1.28 4.04 16.47
N GLN A 96 1.65 3.76 15.23
CA GLN A 96 2.46 4.64 14.38
C GLN A 96 1.60 5.22 13.26
N ARG A 97 2.01 6.38 12.74
CA ARG A 97 1.32 7.00 11.61
C ARG A 97 1.66 6.26 10.33
N PHE A 98 0.67 6.08 9.47
CA PHE A 98 0.87 5.46 8.17
C PHE A 98 0.00 6.15 7.12
N THR A 99 0.35 5.92 5.85
CA THR A 99 -0.46 6.28 4.71
C THR A 99 -0.39 5.17 3.66
N VAL A 100 -1.46 5.01 2.90
CA VAL A 100 -1.51 4.12 1.75
C VAL A 100 -1.72 4.99 0.51
N VAL A 101 -0.84 4.85 -0.46
CA VAL A 101 -0.86 5.65 -1.69
C VAL A 101 -1.08 4.71 -2.87
N PHE A 102 -2.05 5.05 -3.72
CA PHE A 102 -2.31 4.38 -4.98
C PHE A 102 -2.04 5.38 -6.10
N THR A 103 -1.26 4.99 -7.10
CA THR A 103 -1.09 5.77 -8.32
C THR A 103 -1.09 4.84 -9.53
N ALA A 104 -1.68 5.31 -10.62
CA ALA A 104 -1.53 4.74 -11.95
C ALA A 104 -0.85 5.73 -12.91
N GLU A 105 -0.43 6.89 -12.42
CA GLU A 105 0.24 7.90 -13.22
C GLU A 105 1.70 7.49 -13.43
N ASP A 106 2.17 7.64 -14.67
CA ASP A 106 3.59 7.66 -14.93
C ASP A 106 4.18 8.99 -14.50
N GLU A 107 5.39 8.92 -13.96
CA GLU A 107 6.18 10.11 -13.64
C GLU A 107 6.53 10.78 -14.97
N VAL A 108 5.81 11.86 -15.31
CA VAL A 108 6.09 12.62 -16.51
C VAL A 108 7.39 13.39 -16.28
N ASP A 109 8.45 13.06 -17.02
CA ASP A 109 9.64 13.90 -17.07
C ASP A 109 9.32 15.17 -17.87
N GLU A 110 8.83 16.18 -17.16
CA GLU A 110 8.50 17.49 -17.75
C GLU A 110 9.70 18.14 -18.47
N TYR A 111 10.95 17.74 -18.16
CA TYR A 111 12.12 18.26 -18.85
C TYR A 111 12.26 17.65 -20.25
N GLU A 112 12.06 16.35 -20.40
CA GLU A 112 12.05 15.66 -21.70
C GLU A 112 10.91 16.16 -22.59
N GLU A 113 9.69 16.32 -22.05
CA GLU A 113 8.54 16.86 -22.81
C GLU A 113 8.77 18.30 -23.29
N ARG A 114 9.37 19.15 -22.43
CA ARG A 114 9.73 20.52 -22.79
C ARG A 114 10.85 20.60 -23.84
N ARG A 115 11.69 19.58 -23.92
CA ARG A 115 12.75 19.49 -24.94
C ARG A 115 12.17 19.05 -26.28
N ALA A 116 11.32 18.02 -26.30
CA ALA A 116 10.70 17.50 -27.52
C ALA A 116 9.71 18.47 -28.19
N SER A 117 9.08 19.35 -27.43
CA SER A 117 8.15 20.38 -27.94
C SER A 117 8.83 21.64 -28.51
N ARG A 118 10.17 21.72 -28.44
CA ARG A 118 10.98 22.84 -28.96
C ARG A 118 11.73 22.51 -30.26
N GLU A 119 11.68 21.26 -30.71
CA GLU A 119 12.18 20.80 -32.01
C GLU A 119 11.03 20.73 -33.04
#